data_AF-A0A955WWY6-F1
#
_entry.id   AF-A0A955WWY6-F1
#
_cell.length_a   1.000
_cell.length_b   1.000
_cell.length_c   1.000
_cell.angle_alpha   90.00
_cell.angle_beta   90.00
_cell.angle_gamma   90.00
#
_symmetry.space_group_name_H-M   'P 1'
#
loop_
_entity.id
_entity.type
_entity.pdbx_description
1 polymer ?
#
loop_
_entity_poly.entity_id
_entity_poly.type
_entity_poly.pdbx_seq_one_letter_code
_entity_poly.pdbx_strand_id
1 'polypeptide(L)'
;MIALTLVASLLAPAAGQPAAKPTIAQAKAAAAAWKQAVKAGRKAFTAQNYDAAAKHFQAAVDLDPNDAATLGELGWIQYKAGRLPAAEATLRRALLHVKAAKTEGMIRYNLGRVLEDQGKAVEA
;
A
#
# COMPACT_ATOMS: atom_id res chain seq x y z
N MET A 1 -57.78 15.69 14.49
CA MET A 1 -57.88 14.70 13.40
C MET A 1 -56.47 14.24 13.08
N ILE A 2 -56.25 12.94 13.23
CA ILE A 2 -55.01 12.23 12.96
C ILE A 2 -54.86 12.07 11.44
N ALA A 3 -53.68 12.34 10.89
CA ALA A 3 -53.27 11.80 9.60
C ALA A 3 -51.78 11.44 9.68
N LEU A 4 -51.57 10.16 9.97
CA LEU A 4 -50.32 9.42 9.90
C LEU A 4 -50.21 8.85 8.47
N THR A 5 -49.16 9.20 7.73
CA THR A 5 -48.69 8.49 6.51
C THR A 5 -47.18 8.72 6.40
N LEU A 6 -46.37 7.75 6.82
CA LEU A 6 -45.78 6.65 6.05
C LEU A 6 -44.56 7.03 5.16
N VAL A 7 -43.40 6.60 5.66
CA VAL A 7 -42.40 5.75 4.99
C VAL A 7 -41.40 6.38 4.00
N ALA A 8 -40.14 6.22 4.43
CA ALA A 8 -38.90 5.95 3.70
C ALA A 8 -38.41 6.94 2.63
N SER A 9 -37.20 7.44 2.87
CA SER A 9 -36.07 7.11 1.99
C SER A 9 -34.77 7.21 2.78
N LEU A 10 -34.28 6.04 3.19
CA LEU A 10 -32.90 5.83 3.60
C LEU A 10 -32.04 5.96 2.33
N LEU A 11 -31.51 7.15 2.04
CA LEU A 11 -30.50 7.29 0.99
C LEU A 11 -29.14 6.97 1.60
N ALA A 12 -28.82 5.69 1.70
CA ALA A 12 -27.44 5.25 1.83
C ALA A 12 -26.68 5.76 0.58
N PRO A 13 -25.49 6.37 0.72
CA PRO A 13 -24.66 6.63 -0.45
C PRO A 13 -24.27 5.29 -1.05
N ALA A 14 -24.66 5.12 -2.31
CA ALA A 14 -24.44 3.95 -3.12
C ALA A 14 -23.00 3.44 -2.99
N ALA A 15 -22.90 2.17 -2.61
CA ALA A 15 -21.72 1.36 -2.86
C ALA A 15 -21.32 1.47 -4.33
N GLY A 16 -20.02 1.74 -4.56
CA GLY A 16 -19.33 1.30 -5.76
C GLY A 16 -19.79 1.91 -7.09
N GLN A 17 -19.75 3.24 -7.22
CA GLN A 17 -19.49 3.76 -8.56
C GLN A 17 -18.08 3.29 -8.96
N PRO A 18 -17.90 2.50 -10.04
CA PRO A 18 -16.56 2.19 -10.53
C PRO A 18 -15.92 3.54 -10.87
N ALA A 19 -14.86 3.90 -10.13
CA ALA A 19 -14.16 5.14 -10.35
C ALA A 19 -13.86 5.26 -11.84
N ALA A 20 -14.37 6.32 -12.48
CA ALA A 20 -14.13 6.57 -13.90
C ALA A 20 -12.62 6.48 -14.14
N LYS A 21 -12.21 5.73 -15.18
CA LYS A 21 -10.78 5.56 -15.49
C LYS A 21 -10.14 6.95 -15.57
N PRO A 22 -9.01 7.18 -14.89
CA PRO A 22 -8.40 8.51 -14.83
C PRO A 22 -8.07 8.99 -16.25
N THR A 23 -8.31 10.27 -16.51
CA THR A 23 -7.88 10.95 -17.74
C THR A 23 -6.36 10.90 -17.87
N ILE A 24 -5.82 11.11 -19.08
CA ILE A 24 -4.37 11.16 -19.32
C ILE A 24 -3.69 12.20 -18.40
N ALA A 25 -4.33 13.36 -18.20
CA ALA A 25 -3.84 14.40 -17.31
C ALA A 25 -3.80 13.93 -15.84
N GLN A 26 -4.87 13.27 -15.37
CA GLN A 26 -4.94 12.71 -14.02
C GLN A 26 -3.92 11.58 -13.82
N ALA A 27 -3.76 10.68 -14.79
CA ALA A 27 -2.75 9.62 -14.75
C ALA A 27 -1.32 10.19 -14.71
N LYS A 28 -1.04 11.23 -15.49
CA LYS A 28 0.26 11.93 -15.46
C LYS A 28 0.51 12.61 -14.12
N ALA A 29 -0.51 13.27 -13.56
CA ALA A 29 -0.41 13.90 -12.25
C ALA A 29 -0.19 12.86 -11.14
N ALA A 30 -0.92 11.74 -11.17
CA ALA A 30 -0.72 10.63 -10.24
C ALA A 30 0.69 10.04 -10.35
N ALA A 31 1.21 9.84 -11.57
CA ALA A 31 2.58 9.37 -11.78
C ALA A 31 3.62 10.36 -11.25
N ALA A 32 3.40 11.67 -11.37
CA ALA A 32 4.30 12.68 -10.80
C ALA A 32 4.24 12.68 -9.26
N ALA A 33 3.04 12.61 -8.68
CA ALA A 33 2.84 12.52 -7.25
C ALA A 33 3.48 11.26 -6.66
N TRP A 34 3.32 10.11 -7.34
CA TRP A 34 3.96 8.85 -6.96
C TRP A 34 5.48 9.00 -6.93
N LYS A 35 6.07 9.59 -7.99
CA LYS A 35 7.54 9.80 -8.06
C LYS A 35 8.03 10.69 -6.92
N GLN A 36 7.27 11.74 -6.59
CA GLN A 36 7.60 12.64 -5.49
C GLN A 36 7.51 11.92 -4.14
N ALA A 37 6.46 11.13 -3.93
CA ALA A 37 6.23 10.35 -2.73
C ALA A 37 7.36 9.33 -2.51
N VAL A 38 7.70 8.52 -3.53
CA VAL A 38 8.81 7.57 -3.48
C VAL A 38 10.14 8.28 -3.19
N LYS A 39 10.42 9.41 -3.84
CA LYS A 39 11.64 10.19 -3.60
C LYS A 39 11.73 10.68 -2.15
N ALA A 40 10.64 11.24 -1.61
CA ALA A 40 10.58 11.72 -0.24
C ALA A 40 10.71 10.56 0.76
N GLY A 41 10.05 9.43 0.49
CA GLY A 41 10.12 8.22 1.29
C GLY A 41 11.55 7.67 1.37
N ARG A 42 12.26 7.56 0.24
CA ARG A 42 13.65 7.10 0.21
C ARG A 42 14.58 8.05 0.97
N LYS A 43 14.39 9.37 0.83
CA LYS A 43 15.14 10.36 1.61
C LYS A 43 14.93 10.18 3.12
N ALA A 44 13.67 10.01 3.55
CA ALA A 44 13.34 9.77 4.95
C ALA A 44 13.93 8.44 5.46
N PHE A 45 13.91 7.40 4.62
CA PHE A 45 14.51 6.10 4.94
C PHE A 45 16.03 6.20 5.14
N THR A 46 16.75 6.91 4.25
CA THR A 46 18.20 7.16 4.42
C THR A 46 18.49 7.94 5.71
N ALA A 47 17.59 8.82 6.13
CA ALA A 47 17.67 9.53 7.40
C ALA A 47 17.23 8.67 8.62
N GLN A 48 16.97 7.37 8.42
CA GLN A 48 16.48 6.43 9.42
C GLN A 48 15.15 6.83 10.08
N ASN A 49 14.42 7.76 9.47
CA ASN A 49 13.08 8.13 9.89
C ASN A 49 12.05 7.22 9.22
N TYR A 50 11.94 5.99 9.74
CA TYR A 50 11.12 4.94 9.14
C TYR A 50 9.61 5.25 9.18
N ASP A 51 9.16 6.02 10.17
CA ASP A 51 7.76 6.44 10.25
C ASP A 51 7.39 7.44 9.14
N ALA A 52 8.25 8.42 8.89
CA ALA A 52 8.06 9.35 7.78
C ALA A 52 8.20 8.64 6.43
N ALA A 53 9.16 7.73 6.30
CA ALA A 53 9.32 6.91 5.11
C ALA A 53 8.05 6.09 4.81
N ALA A 54 7.49 5.42 5.83
CA ALA A 54 6.27 4.63 5.69
C ALA A 54 5.09 5.49 5.22
N LYS A 55 4.93 6.70 5.75
CA LYS A 55 3.86 7.64 5.31
C LYS A 55 4.01 8.01 3.83
N HIS A 56 5.22 8.31 3.37
CA HIS A 56 5.46 8.64 1.98
C HIS A 56 5.25 7.44 1.04
N PHE A 57 5.69 6.24 1.43
CA PHE A 57 5.44 5.05 0.65
C PHE A 57 3.97 4.63 0.66
N GLN A 58 3.25 4.85 1.76
CA GLN A 58 1.80 4.65 1.79
C GLN A 58 1.10 5.57 0.78
N ALA A 59 1.49 6.85 0.71
CA ALA A 59 0.94 7.76 -0.31
C ALA A 59 1.25 7.30 -1.75
N ALA A 60 2.41 6.69 -1.99
CA ALA A 60 2.72 6.08 -3.28
C ALA A 60 1.83 4.86 -3.56
N VAL A 61 1.61 4.01 -2.55
CA VAL A 61 0.69 2.86 -2.63
C VAL A 61 -0.76 3.30 -2.86
N ASP A 62 -1.20 4.40 -2.30
CA ASP A 62 -2.58 4.89 -2.50
C ASP A 62 -2.81 5.34 -3.96
N LEU A 63 -1.74 5.72 -4.67
CA LEU A 63 -1.77 6.09 -6.09
C LEU A 63 -1.67 4.87 -7.03
N ASP A 64 -0.89 3.86 -6.65
CA ASP A 64 -0.86 2.55 -7.33
C ASP A 64 -0.88 1.41 -6.30
N PRO A 65 -2.08 0.93 -5.93
CA PRO A 65 -2.24 -0.08 -4.87
C PRO A 65 -1.61 -1.43 -5.17
N ASN A 66 -1.31 -1.70 -6.44
CA ASN A 66 -0.87 -2.98 -6.96
C ASN A 66 0.58 -2.94 -7.45
N ASP A 67 1.30 -1.82 -7.31
CA ASP A 67 2.73 -1.77 -7.63
C ASP A 67 3.53 -2.62 -6.63
N ALA A 68 3.86 -3.84 -7.05
CA ALA A 68 4.61 -4.79 -6.26
C ALA A 68 5.98 -4.24 -5.80
N ALA A 69 6.64 -3.38 -6.58
CA ALA A 69 7.92 -2.82 -6.18
C ALA A 69 7.74 -1.81 -5.03
N THR A 70 6.76 -0.92 -5.14
CA THR A 70 6.43 0.03 -4.06
C THR A 70 5.95 -0.70 -2.80
N LEU A 71 5.15 -1.75 -2.93
CA LEU A 71 4.75 -2.58 -1.80
C LEU A 71 5.94 -3.30 -1.15
N GLY A 72 6.87 -3.81 -1.96
CA GLY A 72 8.12 -4.40 -1.48
C GLY A 72 8.95 -3.42 -0.66
N GLU A 73 9.08 -2.17 -1.12
CA GLU A 73 9.77 -1.11 -0.38
C GLU A 73 9.02 -0.70 0.90
N LEU A 74 7.69 -0.57 0.85
CA LEU A 74 6.88 -0.27 2.05
C LEU A 74 7.00 -1.37 3.11
N GLY A 75 6.93 -2.64 2.70
CA GLY A 75 7.11 -3.78 3.59
C GLY A 75 8.48 -3.77 4.27
N TRP A 76 9.55 -3.48 3.52
CA TRP A 76 10.90 -3.32 4.08
C TRP A 76 11.00 -2.17 5.09
N ILE A 77 10.36 -1.04 4.78
CA ILE A 77 10.34 0.12 5.68
C ILE A 77 9.58 -0.21 6.98
N GLN A 78 8.44 -0.89 6.88
CA GLN A 78 7.67 -1.34 8.04
C GLN A 78 8.48 -2.32 8.90
N TYR A 79 9.23 -3.23 8.27
CA TYR A 79 10.18 -4.12 8.96
C TYR A 79 11.23 -3.31 9.73
N LYS A 80 11.87 -2.32 9.10
CA LYS A 80 12.84 -1.44 9.77
C LYS A 80 12.23 -0.59 10.89
N ALA A 81 10.94 -0.29 10.81
CA ALA A 81 10.18 0.36 11.87
C ALA A 81 9.75 -0.59 13.01
N GLY A 82 10.12 -1.89 12.96
CA GLY A 82 9.71 -2.91 13.94
C GLY A 82 8.26 -3.37 13.82
N ARG A 83 7.55 -2.98 12.75
CA ARG A 83 6.13 -3.28 12.54
C ARG A 83 5.97 -4.61 11.79
N LEU A 84 6.45 -5.70 12.41
CA LEU A 84 6.58 -7.00 11.75
C LEU A 84 5.26 -7.54 11.14
N PRO A 85 4.09 -7.46 11.81
CA PRO A 85 2.85 -7.97 11.22
C PRO A 85 2.41 -7.18 9.98
N ALA A 86 2.58 -5.86 9.99
CA ALA A 86 2.26 -5.01 8.86
C ALA A 86 3.19 -5.28 7.68
N ALA A 87 4.50 -5.46 7.96
CA ALA A 87 5.49 -5.79 6.96
C ALA A 87 5.16 -7.09 6.23
N GLU A 88 4.82 -8.14 6.98
CA GLU A 88 4.41 -9.44 6.43
C GLU A 88 3.18 -9.29 5.52
N ALA A 89 2.12 -8.65 6.01
CA ALA A 89 0.90 -8.45 5.25
C ALA A 89 1.14 -7.68 3.93
N THR A 90 1.97 -6.63 3.99
CA THR A 90 2.31 -5.80 2.82
C THR A 90 3.15 -6.59 1.81
N LEU A 91 4.12 -7.37 2.26
CA LEU A 91 4.98 -8.19 1.39
C LEU A 91 4.21 -9.34 0.74
N ARG A 92 3.30 -9.99 1.47
CA ARG A 92 2.40 -11.00 0.90
C ARG A 92 1.49 -10.38 -0.16
N ARG A 93 0.98 -9.15 0.05
CA ARG A 93 0.24 -8.41 -0.98
C ARG A 93 1.11 -8.11 -2.21
N ALA A 94 2.37 -7.72 -2.01
CA ALA A 94 3.30 -7.48 -3.11
C ALA A 94 3.49 -8.73 -4.00
N LEU A 95 3.56 -9.94 -3.41
CA LEU A 95 3.65 -11.21 -4.15
C LEU A 95 2.42 -11.50 -5.02
N LEU A 96 1.23 -11.00 -4.67
CA LEU A 96 0.03 -11.19 -5.49
C LEU A 96 0.07 -10.39 -6.81
N HIS A 97 0.91 -9.36 -6.89
CA HIS A 97 0.93 -8.43 -8.03
C HIS A 97 2.28 -8.42 -8.78
N VAL A 98 3.27 -9.15 -8.28
CA VAL A 98 4.61 -9.16 -8.88
C VAL A 98 4.62 -9.89 -10.22
N LYS A 99 5.27 -9.29 -11.21
CA LYS A 99 5.41 -9.85 -12.58
C LYS A 99 6.86 -10.09 -12.99
N ALA A 100 7.80 -9.41 -12.36
CA ALA A 100 9.21 -9.45 -12.71
C ALA A 100 10.00 -10.27 -11.67
N ALA A 101 10.75 -11.27 -12.13
CA ALA A 101 11.50 -12.19 -11.28
C ALA A 101 12.47 -11.46 -10.33
N LYS A 102 13.10 -10.36 -10.78
CA LYS A 102 13.97 -9.54 -9.93
C LYS A 102 13.22 -8.93 -8.75
N THR A 103 12.03 -8.38 -8.99
CA THR A 103 11.18 -7.81 -7.95
C THR A 103 10.67 -8.89 -7.01
N GLU A 104 10.30 -10.05 -7.57
CA GLU A 104 9.85 -11.20 -6.78
C GLU A 104 10.92 -11.70 -5.82
N GLY A 105 12.17 -11.87 -6.29
CA GLY A 105 13.29 -12.25 -5.45
C GLY A 105 13.54 -11.28 -4.29
N MET A 106 13.45 -9.97 -4.56
CA MET A 106 13.55 -8.94 -3.52
C MET A 106 12.41 -9.05 -2.48
N ILE A 107 11.18 -9.24 -2.93
CA ILE A 107 10.03 -9.37 -2.02
C ILE A 107 10.15 -10.64 -1.15
N ARG A 108 10.52 -11.78 -1.75
CA ARG A 108 10.71 -13.05 -1.01
C ARG A 108 11.84 -12.94 0.01
N TYR A 109 12.96 -12.30 -0.37
CA TYR A 109 14.05 -12.02 0.57
C TYR A 109 13.55 -11.17 1.75
N ASN A 110 12.84 -10.08 1.49
CA ASN A 110 12.29 -9.22 2.55
C ASN A 110 11.29 -9.98 3.44
N LEU A 111 10.45 -10.85 2.86
CA LEU A 111 9.49 -11.64 3.61
C LEU A 111 10.19 -12.66 4.52
N GLY A 112 11.23 -13.34 4.01
CA GLY A 112 12.05 -14.24 4.82
C GLY A 112 12.63 -13.55 6.04
N ARG A 113 13.21 -12.34 5.85
CA ARG A 113 13.71 -11.51 6.97
C ARG A 113 12.66 -11.17 8.01
N VAL A 114 11.43 -10.86 7.57
CA VAL A 114 10.32 -10.58 8.49
C VAL A 114 9.92 -11.84 9.26
N LEU A 115 9.84 -12.99 8.58
CA LEU A 115 9.45 -14.26 9.19
C LEU A 115 10.51 -14.77 10.18
N GLU A 116 11.79 -14.62 9.86
CA GLU A 116 12.91 -14.90 10.78
C GLU A 116 12.78 -14.11 12.08
N ASP A 117 12.60 -12.78 11.98
CA ASP A 117 12.48 -11.91 13.16
C ASP A 117 11.17 -12.11 13.94
N GLN A 118 10.13 -12.68 13.31
CA GLN A 118 8.92 -13.13 14.01
C GLN A 118 9.08 -14.51 14.68
N GLY A 119 10.19 -15.21 14.48
CA GLY A 119 10.38 -16.59 14.94
C GLY A 119 9.62 -17.64 14.10
N LYS A 120 9.12 -17.27 12.91
CA LYS A 120 8.41 -18.13 11.95
C LYS A 120 9.31 -18.60 10.81
N ALA A 121 10.56 -18.95 11.10
CA ALA A 121 11.58 -19.25 10.09
C ALA A 121 11.29 -20.46 9.16
N VAL A 122 10.19 -21.19 9.37
CA VAL A 122 9.83 -22.39 8.59
C VAL A 122 9.04 -22.06 7.31
N GLU A 123 8.58 -20.82 7.12
CA GLU A 123 7.73 -20.43 5.96
C GLU A 123 8.47 -19.70 4.80
N ALA A 124 9.80 -19.55 4.86
CA ALA A 124 10.58 -18.83 3.84
C ALA A 124 11.01 -19.73 2.66
#